data_AF-A0A089N7Z8-F1
#
_entry.id   AF-A0A089N7Z8-F1
#
_cell.length_a   1.000
_cell.length_b   1.000
_cell.length_c   1.000
_cell.angle_alpha   90.00
_cell.angle_beta   90.00
_cell.angle_gamma   90.00
#
_symmetry.space_group_name_H-M   'P 1'
#
loop_
_entity.id
_entity.type
_entity.pdbx_description
1 polymer ?
#
loop_
_entity_poly.entity_id
_entity_poly.type
_entity_poly.pdbx_seq_one_letter_code
_entity_poly.pdbx_strand_id
1 'polypeptide(L)'
;MDYSRTNYIMFAGRLILAYNEILFPSYKWLLKELEKAEAKPDHFMQLLNDVIELKSAESIELLYNSITGFHNWYTSEEHWTVRFMIDSQLNWLDSMVPVLDL
;
A
#
# COMPACT_ATOMS: atom_id res chain seq x y z
N MET A 1 0.39 -20.98 -5.29
CA MET A 1 -0.07 -19.77 -4.59
C MET A 1 -0.20 -18.68 -5.63
N ASP A 2 -1.32 -17.97 -5.67
CA ASP A 2 -1.54 -16.90 -6.64
C ASP A 2 -0.89 -15.61 -6.13
N TYR A 3 0.37 -15.41 -6.50
CA TYR A 3 1.28 -14.43 -5.91
C TYR A 3 0.82 -12.98 -6.09
N SER A 4 0.14 -12.69 -7.20
CA SER A 4 -0.35 -11.36 -7.55
C SER A 4 -1.39 -10.85 -6.55
N ARG A 5 -2.29 -11.72 -6.08
CA ARG A 5 -3.36 -11.34 -5.14
C ARG A 5 -2.82 -11.07 -3.75
N THR A 6 -1.85 -11.88 -3.30
CA THR A 6 -1.14 -11.61 -2.04
C THR A 6 -0.43 -10.26 -2.09
N ASN A 7 0.29 -9.96 -3.17
CA ASN A 7 0.98 -8.67 -3.32
C ASN A 7 0.00 -7.50 -3.39
N TYR A 8 -1.15 -7.69 -4.04
CA TYR A 8 -2.20 -6.69 -4.11
C TYR A 8 -2.75 -6.33 -2.73
N ILE A 9 -3.08 -7.33 -1.90
CA ILE A 9 -3.51 -7.14 -0.51
C ILE A 9 -2.41 -6.48 0.34
N MET A 10 -1.16 -6.91 0.16
CA MET A 10 -0.02 -6.33 0.86
C MET A 10 0.16 -4.85 0.51
N PHE A 11 -0.03 -4.48 -0.76
CA PHE A 11 0.04 -3.09 -1.21
C PHE A 11 -1.10 -2.26 -0.64
N ALA A 12 -2.33 -2.76 -0.76
CA ALA A 12 -3.53 -2.16 -0.18
C ALA A 12 -3.37 -1.86 1.32
N GLY A 13 -2.93 -2.86 2.09
CA GLY A 13 -2.70 -2.72 3.52
C GLY A 13 -1.64 -1.68 3.86
N ARG A 14 -0.54 -1.64 3.09
CA ARG A 14 0.55 -0.68 3.33
C ARG A 14 0.12 0.76 3.10
N LEU A 15 -0.77 1.02 2.14
CA LEU A 15 -1.31 2.37 1.93
C LEU A 15 -2.08 2.86 3.17
N ILE A 16 -2.93 2.00 3.75
CA ILE A 16 -3.67 2.33 4.96
C ILE A 16 -2.72 2.50 6.16
N LEU A 17 -1.76 1.60 6.34
CA LEU A 17 -0.79 1.75 7.44
C LEU A 17 0.08 3.01 7.29
N ALA A 18 0.50 3.35 6.07
CA ALA A 18 1.24 4.58 5.81
C ALA A 18 0.41 5.83 6.10
N TYR A 19 -0.87 5.84 5.74
CA TYR A 19 -1.79 6.93 6.06
C TYR A 19 -1.96 7.11 7.59
N ASN A 20 -1.96 6.03 8.35
CA ASN A 20 -2.05 6.06 9.81
C ASN A 20 -0.68 6.22 10.50
N GLU A 21 0.42 6.35 9.74
CA GLU A 21 1.79 6.39 10.26
C GLU A 21 2.16 5.16 11.13
N ILE A 22 1.58 4.00 10.83
CA ILE A 22 1.80 2.75 11.58
C ILE A 22 2.87 1.90 10.88
N LEU A 23 3.95 1.63 11.61
CA LEU A 23 4.97 0.67 11.19
C LEU A 23 4.57 -0.76 11.58
N PHE A 24 4.98 -1.73 10.78
CA PHE A 24 4.76 -3.15 11.07
C PHE A 24 6.06 -3.94 10.83
N PRO A 25 6.39 -4.92 11.69
CA PRO A 25 7.71 -5.54 11.69
C PRO A 25 7.93 -6.55 10.55
N SER A 26 6.86 -7.19 10.04
CA SER A 26 6.95 -8.14 8.93
C SER A 26 5.59 -8.42 8.31
N TYR A 27 5.56 -9.04 7.12
CA TYR A 27 4.32 -9.37 6.41
C TYR A 27 3.32 -10.19 7.23
N LYS A 28 3.77 -10.99 8.20
CA LYS A 28 2.91 -11.78 9.09
C LYS A 28 2.08 -10.91 10.05
N TRP A 29 2.54 -9.69 10.32
CA TRP A 29 1.90 -8.74 11.23
C TRP A 29 0.99 -7.75 10.52
N LEU A 30 0.97 -7.74 9.19
CA LEU A 30 0.22 -6.75 8.42
C LEU A 30 -1.24 -6.63 8.88
N LEU A 31 -1.98 -7.75 8.91
CA LEU A 31 -3.40 -7.75 9.29
C LEU A 31 -3.61 -7.32 10.74
N LYS A 32 -2.73 -7.75 11.65
CA LYS A 32 -2.79 -7.40 13.06
C LYS A 32 -2.57 -5.90 13.30
N GLU A 33 -1.67 -5.26 12.54
CA GLU A 33 -1.46 -3.82 12.66
C GLU A 33 -2.58 -3.03 11.95
N LEU A 34 -3.15 -3.55 10.86
CA LEU A 34 -4.31 -2.96 10.20
C LEU A 34 -5.57 -2.93 11.08
N GLU A 35 -5.76 -3.92 11.93
CA GLU A 35 -6.86 -3.91 12.92
C GLU A 35 -6.77 -2.70 13.84
N LYS A 36 -5.54 -2.28 14.21
CA LYS A 36 -5.28 -1.13 15.08
C LYS A 36 -5.37 0.22 14.37
N ALA A 37 -5.31 0.26 13.04
CA ALA A 37 -5.40 1.51 12.28
C ALA A 37 -6.74 2.20 12.54
N GLU A 38 -6.72 3.44 13.02
CA GLU A 38 -7.95 4.18 13.36
C GLU A 38 -8.70 4.59 12.09
N ALA A 39 -7.98 5.10 11.09
CA ALA A 39 -8.55 5.55 9.83
C ALA A 39 -8.39 4.48 8.75
N LYS A 40 -9.51 3.89 8.32
CA LYS A 40 -9.53 2.91 7.23
C LYS A 40 -10.88 2.95 6.51
N PRO A 41 -10.96 2.52 5.24
CA PRO A 41 -12.23 2.41 4.55
C PRO A 41 -13.20 1.49 5.29
N ASP A 42 -14.51 1.74 5.12
CA ASP A 42 -15.52 0.86 5.70
C ASP A 42 -15.36 -0.57 5.18
N HIS A 43 -15.51 -1.55 6.09
CA HIS A 43 -15.39 -2.98 5.79
C HIS A 43 -14.03 -3.40 5.20
N PHE A 44 -12.98 -2.58 5.33
CA PHE A 44 -11.67 -2.84 4.68
C PHE A 44 -11.09 -4.23 4.97
N MET A 45 -11.14 -4.68 6.23
CA MET A 45 -10.63 -6.01 6.60
C MET A 45 -11.39 -7.15 5.90
N GLN A 46 -12.70 -7.00 5.72
CA GLN A 46 -13.52 -7.95 4.99
C GLN A 46 -13.16 -7.97 3.51
N LEU A 47 -13.00 -6.79 2.89
CA LEU A 47 -12.59 -6.68 1.49
C LEU A 47 -11.24 -7.36 1.21
N LEU A 48 -10.26 -7.23 2.12
CA LEU A 48 -8.99 -7.95 2.02
C LEU A 48 -9.19 -9.47 2.04
N ASN A 49 -10.05 -9.97 2.92
CA ASN A 49 -10.37 -11.39 3.02
C ASN A 49 -11.09 -11.91 1.76
N ASP A 50 -12.03 -11.14 1.23
CA ASP A 50 -12.82 -11.51 0.05
C ASP A 50 -11.95 -11.68 -1.21
N VAL A 51 -10.85 -10.92 -1.35
CA VAL A 51 -9.87 -11.11 -2.43
C VAL A 51 -9.15 -12.47 -2.32
N ILE A 52 -8.91 -12.95 -1.09
CA ILE A 52 -8.25 -14.25 -0.84
C ILE A 52 -9.23 -15.40 -1.09
N GLU A 53 -10.44 -15.28 -0.54
CA GLU A 53 -11.42 -16.37 -0.49
C GLU A 53 -12.21 -16.49 -1.79
N LEU A 54 -12.75 -15.38 -2.32
CA LEU A 54 -13.63 -15.41 -3.49
C LEU A 54 -12.87 -15.52 -4.81
N LYS A 55 -11.64 -14.98 -4.85
CA LYS A 55 -10.74 -15.05 -6.02
C LYS A 55 -11.39 -14.53 -7.32
N SER A 56 -12.32 -13.58 -7.21
CA SER A 56 -13.08 -13.03 -8.33
C SER A 56 -12.53 -11.67 -8.76
N ALA A 57 -12.81 -11.28 -10.00
CA ALA A 57 -12.50 -9.93 -10.46
C ALA A 57 -13.28 -8.87 -9.67
N GLU A 58 -14.51 -9.19 -9.27
CA GLU A 58 -15.37 -8.30 -8.49
C GLU A 58 -14.76 -7.96 -7.12
N SER A 59 -14.22 -8.93 -6.38
CA SER A 59 -13.59 -8.64 -5.08
C SER A 59 -12.33 -7.77 -5.21
N ILE A 60 -11.59 -7.92 -6.32
CA ILE A 60 -10.45 -7.05 -6.66
C ILE A 60 -10.93 -5.61 -6.91
N GLU A 61 -11.96 -5.42 -7.75
CA GLU A 61 -12.51 -4.10 -8.07
C GLU A 61 -13.10 -3.40 -6.83
N LEU A 62 -13.79 -4.13 -5.97
CA LEU A 62 -14.33 -3.58 -4.73
C LEU A 62 -13.22 -3.07 -3.80
N LEU A 63 -12.14 -3.84 -3.63
CA LEU A 63 -11.00 -3.40 -2.83
C LEU A 63 -10.30 -2.20 -3.47
N TYR A 64 -10.15 -2.19 -4.81
CA TYR A 64 -9.54 -1.08 -5.54
C TYR A 64 -10.30 0.22 -5.31
N ASN A 65 -11.61 0.21 -5.56
CA ASN A 65 -12.47 1.38 -5.42
C ASN A 65 -12.54 1.87 -3.96
N SER A 66 -12.53 0.95 -3.00
CA SER A 66 -12.48 1.28 -1.56
C SER A 66 -11.22 2.07 -1.21
N ILE A 67 -10.06 1.66 -1.72
CA ILE A 67 -8.77 2.31 -1.44
C ILE A 67 -8.67 3.64 -2.17
N THR A 68 -8.95 3.68 -3.47
CA THR A 68 -8.81 4.91 -4.28
C THR A 68 -9.83 5.97 -3.88
N GLY A 69 -11.01 5.57 -3.39
CA GLY A 69 -12.02 6.47 -2.85
C GLY A 69 -11.73 6.98 -1.43
N PHE A 70 -10.86 6.31 -0.67
CA PHE A 70 -10.58 6.67 0.74
C PHE A 70 -9.66 7.88 0.88
N HIS A 71 -8.66 8.02 0.01
CA HIS A 71 -7.69 9.11 0.11
C HIS A 71 -7.12 9.47 -1.27
N ASN A 72 -6.74 10.73 -1.45
CA ASN A 72 -5.97 11.14 -2.63
C ASN A 72 -4.51 10.72 -2.46
N TRP A 73 -4.16 9.54 -2.96
CA TRP A 73 -2.82 8.97 -2.87
C TRP A 73 -1.77 9.68 -3.74
N TYR A 74 -2.19 10.52 -4.69
CA TYR A 74 -1.29 11.20 -5.60
C TYR A 74 -0.92 12.58 -5.06
N THR A 75 0.23 12.67 -4.40
CA THR A 75 0.69 13.90 -3.72
C THR A 75 1.69 14.72 -4.54
N SER A 76 2.14 14.20 -5.70
CA SER A 76 3.13 14.84 -6.56
C SER A 76 2.47 15.43 -7.81
N GLU A 77 2.92 16.60 -8.28
CA GLU A 77 2.52 17.11 -9.59
C GLU A 77 3.18 16.33 -10.74
N GLU A 78 4.37 15.77 -10.47
CA GLU A 78 5.13 14.96 -11.41
C GLU A 78 4.56 13.55 -11.57
N HIS A 79 4.70 12.96 -12.77
CA HIS A 79 4.37 11.55 -13.03
C HIS A 79 5.20 10.61 -12.14
N TRP A 80 4.64 9.46 -11.73
CA TRP A 80 5.34 8.53 -10.81
C TRP A 80 6.71 8.08 -11.32
N THR A 81 6.91 8.01 -12.64
CA THR A 81 8.21 7.67 -13.25
C THR A 81 9.28 8.72 -12.98
N VAL A 82 8.90 10.00 -12.96
CA VAL A 82 9.80 11.11 -12.62
C VAL A 82 10.14 11.04 -11.15
N ARG A 83 9.12 10.84 -10.28
CA ARG A 83 9.33 10.67 -8.84
C ARG A 83 10.28 9.50 -8.53
N PHE A 84 10.06 8.35 -9.15
CA PHE A 84 10.94 7.18 -9.03
C PHE A 84 12.38 7.47 -9.46
N MET A 85 12.57 8.16 -10.59
CA MET A 85 13.91 8.54 -11.05
C MET A 85 14.62 9.44 -10.02
N ILE A 86 13.92 10.44 -9.48
CA ILE A 86 14.46 11.34 -8.45
C ILE A 86 14.84 10.55 -7.20
N ASP A 87 13.91 9.74 -6.67
CA ASP A 87 14.08 9.09 -5.36
C ASP A 87 15.04 7.89 -5.39
N SER A 88 15.20 7.22 -6.54
CA SER A 88 15.98 5.97 -6.65
C SER A 88 17.22 6.06 -7.54
N GLN A 89 17.26 6.96 -8.53
CA GLN A 89 18.36 7.01 -9.51
C GLN A 89 19.20 8.28 -9.40
N LEU A 90 18.59 9.39 -8.98
CA LEU A 90 19.22 10.71 -8.88
C LEU A 90 19.41 11.17 -7.42
N ASN A 91 19.00 10.36 -6.45
CA ASN A 91 19.08 10.64 -5.01
C ASN A 91 20.50 11.04 -4.53
N TRP A 92 21.54 10.55 -5.21
CA TRP A 92 22.95 10.88 -4.94
C TRP A 92 23.35 12.31 -5.33
N LEU A 93 22.59 12.99 -6.20
CA LEU A 93 22.89 14.37 -6.62
C LEU A 93 22.64 15.37 -5.49
N ASP A 94 21.62 15.15 -4.66
CA ASP A 94 21.19 16.08 -3.60
C ASP A 94 21.78 15.77 -2.22
N SER A 95 22.83 14.95 -2.13
CA SER A 95 23.60 14.63 -0.91
C SER A 95 22.87 13.83 0.19
N MET A 96 21.62 13.43 -0.02
CA MET A 96 20.83 12.59 0.91
C MET A 96 20.81 11.14 0.40
N VAL A 97 21.95 10.46 0.48
CA VAL A 97 22.01 9.03 0.13
C VAL A 97 21.09 8.25 1.09
N PRO A 98 20.12 7.46 0.58
CA PRO A 98 19.26 6.65 1.44
C PRO A 98 20.10 5.74 2.35
N VAL A 99 19.61 5.49 3.57
CA VAL A 99 20.30 4.59 4.52
C VAL A 99 20.53 3.19 3.94
N LEU A 100 19.68 2.75 3.02
CA LEU A 100 19.82 1.46 2.33
C LEU A 100 20.98 1.43 1.31
N ASP A 101 21.44 2.60 0.87
CA ASP A 101 22.52 2.77 -0.10
C ASP A 101 23.87 3.14 0.56
N LEU A 102 23.91 3.25 1.91
CA LEU A 102 25.12 3.38 2.72
C LEU A 102 25.78 2.01 2.98
#